data_AF-A0A8C3CZ00-F1
#
_entry.id   AF-A0A8C3CZ00-F1
#
_cell.length_a   1.000
_cell.length_b   1.000
_cell.length_c   1.000
_cell.angle_alpha   90.00
_cell.angle_beta   90.00
_cell.angle_gamma   90.00
#
_symmetry.space_group_name_H-M   'P 1'
#
loop_
_entity.id
_entity.type
_entity.pdbx_description
1 polymer ?
#
loop_
_entity_poly.entity_id
_entity_poly.type
_entity_poly.pdbx_seq_one_letter_code
_entity_poly.pdbx_strand_id
1 'polypeptide(L)'
;FLYSAYQNYFWKGCMPGADGNLCKVCVGDSEVEGARVSSRCTASHNERYYGNMGALRCLVGNPSGRSFGDVAFLDSGWAKGYTPIDFELLCPDGTRAAVTEWAGCNLGPIPPSTVMTRPVTVTKIYDFLMKSQEFLGTKLDSEFHLFESQKYGESDLLFKDTTQYLVGASHMSYQEILGVSFFQLAESVFNCTPAGKV
;
A
#
# COMPACT_ATOMS: atom_id res chain seq x y z
N PHE A 1 13.31 -7.74 10.24
CA PHE A 1 14.60 -7.04 10.42
C PHE A 1 14.80 -5.85 9.48
N LEU A 2 14.06 -5.72 8.37
CA LEU A 2 13.77 -4.41 7.73
C LEU A 2 13.17 -3.44 8.76
N TYR A 3 12.25 -3.97 9.57
CA TYR A 3 11.70 -3.34 10.76
C TYR A 3 12.74 -2.85 11.78
N SER A 4 13.94 -3.44 11.88
CA SER A 4 14.91 -3.07 12.92
C SER A 4 15.57 -1.71 12.66
N ALA A 5 15.87 -1.40 11.39
CA ALA A 5 16.35 -0.07 11.02
C ALA A 5 15.28 1.00 11.31
N TYR A 6 14.03 0.72 10.93
CA TYR A 6 12.90 1.62 11.20
C TYR A 6 12.55 1.73 12.69
N GLN A 7 12.70 0.66 13.48
CA GLN A 7 12.45 0.66 14.93
C GLN A 7 13.37 1.61 15.70
N ASN A 8 14.58 1.85 15.19
CA ASN A 8 15.55 2.78 15.79
C ASN A 8 15.42 4.19 15.21
N TYR A 9 14.84 4.33 14.02
CA TYR A 9 14.61 5.63 13.38
C TYR A 9 13.32 6.29 13.89
N PHE A 10 12.22 5.54 13.94
CA PHE A 10 10.93 6.02 14.42
C PHE A 10 10.65 5.54 15.85
N TRP A 11 10.37 6.49 16.74
CA TRP A 11 10.06 6.21 18.13
C TRP A 11 8.83 5.31 18.31
N LYS A 12 7.78 5.58 17.53
CA LYS A 12 6.53 4.80 17.46
C LYS A 12 5.95 4.92 16.04
N GLY A 13 5.24 3.89 15.60
CA GLY A 13 4.53 3.93 14.32
C GLY A 13 3.46 2.84 14.23
N CYS A 14 2.79 2.81 13.08
CA CYS A 14 2.01 1.66 12.64
C CYS A 14 2.56 1.13 11.31
N MET A 15 3.21 -0.02 11.37
CA MET A 15 3.71 -0.77 10.23
C MET A 15 3.18 -2.20 10.34
N PRO A 16 2.04 -2.50 9.71
CA PRO A 16 1.45 -3.84 9.76
C PRO A 16 2.44 -4.93 9.30
N GLY A 17 2.53 -6.02 10.05
CA GLY A 17 3.50 -7.10 9.84
C GLY A 17 4.88 -6.87 10.49
N ALA A 18 5.09 -5.72 11.14
CA ALA A 18 6.26 -5.46 11.97
C ALA A 18 6.07 -5.97 13.41
N ASP A 19 7.07 -5.74 14.26
CA ASP A 19 7.03 -5.98 15.70
C ASP A 19 7.47 -4.74 16.49
N GLY A 20 7.21 -4.74 17.80
CA GLY A 20 7.78 -3.76 18.73
C GLY A 20 7.24 -2.34 18.55
N ASN A 21 8.14 -1.34 18.49
CA ASN A 21 7.78 0.08 18.46
C ASN A 21 6.94 0.49 17.24
N LEU A 22 7.08 -0.23 16.13
CA LEU A 22 6.36 0.03 14.88
C LEU A 22 4.91 -0.51 14.89
N CYS A 23 4.48 -1.19 15.95
CA CYS A 23 3.09 -1.62 16.14
C CYS A 23 2.37 -0.87 17.28
N LYS A 24 3.02 0.15 17.86
CA LYS A 24 2.51 0.88 19.02
C LYS A 24 1.33 1.78 18.69
N VAL A 25 1.23 2.24 17.45
CA VAL A 25 0.14 3.11 17.00
C VAL A 25 -0.98 2.32 16.31
N CYS A 26 -0.72 1.11 15.83
CA CYS A 26 -1.74 0.26 15.24
C CYS A 26 -2.90 -0.05 16.19
N VAL A 27 -4.12 -0.20 15.66
CA VAL A 27 -5.34 -0.33 16.47
C VAL A 27 -6.02 -1.68 16.33
N GLY A 28 -5.75 -2.42 15.24
CA GLY A 28 -6.45 -3.65 14.90
C GLY A 28 -7.86 -3.37 14.37
N ASP A 29 -8.75 -4.34 14.55
CA ASP A 29 -10.16 -4.28 14.13
C ASP A 29 -11.02 -3.42 15.08
N SER A 30 -10.64 -3.33 16.38
CA SER A 30 -11.46 -2.64 17.39
C SER A 30 -10.81 -1.37 17.94
N GLU A 31 -11.65 -0.34 18.15
CA GLU A 31 -11.26 0.97 18.71
C GLU A 31 -10.95 0.94 20.22
N VAL A 32 -11.00 -0.24 20.87
CA VAL A 32 -10.91 -0.36 22.33
C VAL A 32 -9.46 -0.50 22.78
N GLU A 33 -8.90 0.58 23.32
CA GLU A 33 -7.58 0.58 23.95
C GLU A 33 -7.49 -0.52 25.04
N GLY A 34 -6.50 -1.40 24.92
CA GLY A 34 -6.17 -2.40 25.95
C GLY A 34 -6.80 -3.79 25.77
N ALA A 35 -7.68 -3.99 24.79
CA ALA A 35 -8.03 -5.34 24.36
C ALA A 35 -6.83 -5.94 23.60
N ARG A 36 -6.50 -7.21 23.86
CA ARG A 36 -5.60 -7.98 22.99
C ARG A 36 -6.35 -8.25 21.69
N VAL A 37 -6.40 -7.25 20.81
CA VAL A 37 -6.98 -7.37 19.49
C VAL A 37 -6.06 -8.31 18.72
N SER A 38 -6.53 -9.52 18.44
CA SER A 38 -5.75 -10.55 17.75
C SER A 38 -5.30 -10.12 16.35
N SER A 39 -5.89 -9.06 15.80
CA SER A 39 -5.52 -8.44 14.52
C SER A 39 -4.64 -7.19 14.64
N ARG A 40 -4.21 -6.79 15.84
CA ARG A 40 -3.35 -5.61 16.00
C ARG A 40 -2.03 -5.82 15.26
N CYS A 41 -1.70 -4.89 14.38
CA CYS A 41 -0.51 -4.92 13.53
C CYS A 41 -0.46 -6.11 12.55
N THR A 42 -1.58 -6.78 12.25
CA THR A 42 -1.59 -7.82 11.21
C THR A 42 -1.47 -7.20 9.83
N ALA A 43 -0.67 -7.79 8.95
CA ALA A 43 -0.53 -7.38 7.56
C ALA A 43 -1.76 -7.80 6.71
N SER A 44 -2.95 -7.36 7.11
CA SER A 44 -4.22 -7.58 6.43
C SER A 44 -5.22 -6.48 6.77
N HIS A 45 -6.33 -6.42 6.04
CA HIS A 45 -7.43 -5.47 6.30
C HIS A 45 -8.11 -5.65 7.67
N ASN A 46 -7.76 -6.67 8.44
CA ASN A 46 -8.19 -6.78 9.85
C ASN A 46 -7.49 -5.75 10.76
N GLU A 47 -6.45 -5.06 10.25
CA GLU A 47 -5.87 -3.87 10.86
C GLU A 47 -6.38 -2.62 10.13
N ARG A 48 -7.05 -1.73 10.86
CA ARG A 48 -7.67 -0.54 10.27
C ARG A 48 -6.68 0.43 9.63
N TYR A 49 -5.44 0.43 10.08
CA TYR A 49 -4.35 1.24 9.52
C TYR A 49 -3.55 0.50 8.43
N TYR A 50 -4.06 -0.60 7.89
CA TYR A 50 -3.47 -1.32 6.77
C TYR A 50 -3.73 -0.65 5.41
N GLY A 51 -2.75 -0.72 4.50
CA GLY A 51 -2.82 -0.15 3.16
C GLY A 51 -2.68 1.38 3.11
N ASN A 52 -2.80 1.95 1.90
CA ASN A 52 -2.65 3.41 1.70
C ASN A 52 -3.71 4.20 2.47
N MET A 53 -4.97 3.78 2.35
CA MET A 53 -6.08 4.44 3.05
C MET A 53 -5.94 4.31 4.58
N GLY A 54 -5.48 3.15 5.07
CA GLY A 54 -5.22 2.94 6.49
C GLY A 54 -4.11 3.82 7.03
N ALA A 55 -3.01 3.97 6.29
CA ALA A 55 -1.92 4.87 6.66
C ALA A 55 -2.37 6.34 6.68
N LEU A 56 -3.22 6.77 5.73
CA LEU A 56 -3.82 8.11 5.74
C LEU A 56 -4.77 8.31 6.93
N ARG A 57 -5.58 7.30 7.29
CA ARG A 57 -6.39 7.32 8.52
C ARG A 57 -5.53 7.45 9.78
N CYS A 58 -4.34 6.83 9.79
CA CYS A 58 -3.38 6.96 10.89
C CYS A 58 -2.79 8.39 10.99
N LEU A 59 -2.56 9.05 9.86
CA LEU A 59 -2.06 10.43 9.77
C LEU A 59 -3.13 11.45 10.22
N VAL A 60 -4.35 11.32 9.71
CA VAL A 60 -5.47 12.21 10.06
C VAL A 60 -5.90 12.02 11.51
N GLY A 61 -5.82 10.79 12.01
CA GLY A 61 -6.33 10.43 13.33
C GLY A 61 -7.82 10.13 13.33
N ASN A 62 -8.35 9.81 14.51
CA ASN A 62 -9.76 9.48 14.70
C ASN A 62 -10.63 10.73 14.98
N PRO A 63 -11.97 10.64 14.87
CA PRO A 63 -12.88 11.73 15.23
C PRO A 63 -12.79 12.16 16.71
N SER A 64 -12.19 11.33 17.56
CA SER A 64 -11.89 11.63 18.97
C SER A 64 -10.66 12.53 19.15
N GLY A 65 -10.04 13.02 18.06
CA GLY A 65 -8.97 14.01 18.08
C GLY A 65 -7.57 13.47 18.39
N ARG A 66 -7.36 12.15 18.34
CA ARG A 66 -6.03 11.55 18.47
C ARG A 66 -5.48 11.26 17.07
N SER A 67 -4.58 12.13 16.60
CA SER A 67 -3.63 11.78 15.53
C SER A 67 -2.40 11.14 16.17
N PHE A 68 -1.91 10.08 15.54
CA PHE A 68 -0.79 9.29 16.05
C PHE A 68 0.41 9.25 15.11
N GLY A 69 0.26 9.76 13.88
CA GLY A 69 1.33 9.80 12.88
C GLY A 69 1.57 11.23 12.43
N ASP A 70 2.84 11.64 12.42
CA ASP A 70 3.26 12.92 11.82
C ASP A 70 3.54 12.77 10.31
N VAL A 71 3.81 11.53 9.87
CA VAL A 71 4.21 11.19 8.50
C VAL A 71 3.54 9.88 8.09
N ALA A 72 3.02 9.84 6.86
CA ALA A 72 2.57 8.61 6.22
C ALA A 72 3.29 8.41 4.87
N PHE A 73 3.61 7.16 4.56
CA PHE A 73 4.17 6.77 3.27
C PHE A 73 3.04 6.21 2.42
N LEU A 74 2.77 6.87 1.29
CA LEU A 74 1.64 6.57 0.42
C LEU A 74 2.12 6.50 -1.03
N ASP A 75 1.53 5.60 -1.81
CA ASP A 75 1.78 5.52 -3.25
C ASP A 75 0.83 6.38 -4.10
N SER A 76 1.23 6.72 -5.32
CA SER A 76 0.46 7.59 -6.21
C SER A 76 -1.02 7.15 -6.35
N GLY A 77 -1.94 8.10 -6.19
CA GLY A 77 -3.38 7.86 -6.37
C GLY A 77 -4.20 7.86 -5.07
N TRP A 78 -3.55 7.96 -3.90
CA TRP A 78 -4.21 8.08 -2.59
C TRP A 78 -5.11 9.32 -2.43
N ALA A 79 -4.83 10.39 -3.19
CA ALA A 79 -5.52 11.67 -3.07
C ALA A 79 -6.91 11.73 -3.75
N LYS A 80 -7.42 10.62 -4.32
CA LYS A 80 -8.79 10.58 -4.82
C LYS A 80 -9.78 10.58 -3.64
N GLY A 81 -10.26 11.76 -3.27
CA GLY A 81 -11.33 11.94 -2.26
C GLY A 81 -10.94 12.76 -1.03
N TYR A 82 -9.66 13.11 -0.86
CA TYR A 82 -9.21 14.03 0.19
C TYR A 82 -8.77 15.36 -0.40
N THR A 83 -9.04 16.45 0.31
CA THR A 83 -8.62 17.79 -0.08
C THR A 83 -7.09 17.90 -0.01
N PRO A 84 -6.40 18.19 -1.13
CA PRO A 84 -4.94 18.32 -1.17
C PRO A 84 -4.36 19.44 -0.29
N ILE A 85 -5.22 20.24 0.34
CA ILE A 85 -4.86 21.45 1.10
C ILE A 85 -4.46 21.09 2.54
N ASP A 86 -4.89 19.94 3.06
CA ASP A 86 -4.65 19.55 4.46
C ASP A 86 -3.31 18.82 4.66
N PHE A 87 -2.59 18.54 3.59
CA PHE A 87 -1.34 17.78 3.62
C PHE A 87 -0.24 18.43 2.78
N GLU A 88 1.00 18.21 3.20
CA GLU A 88 2.20 18.60 2.48
C GLU A 88 3.05 17.36 2.18
N LEU A 89 3.75 17.35 1.05
CA LEU A 89 4.75 16.36 0.72
C LEU A 89 6.08 16.73 1.37
N LEU A 90 6.80 15.73 1.86
CA LEU A 90 8.16 15.87 2.33
C LEU A 90 9.13 15.47 1.21
N CYS A 91 9.94 16.43 0.77
CA CYS A 91 10.85 16.23 -0.34
C CYS A 91 12.22 15.72 0.15
N PRO A 92 12.97 14.94 -0.66
CA PRO A 92 14.28 14.44 -0.27
C PRO A 92 15.33 15.53 0.01
N ASP A 93 15.14 16.74 -0.51
CA ASP A 93 15.99 17.91 -0.28
C ASP A 93 15.69 18.62 1.06
N GLY A 94 14.72 18.11 1.83
CA GLY A 94 14.27 18.67 3.10
C GLY A 94 13.23 19.78 2.96
N THR A 95 12.84 20.14 1.74
CA THR A 95 11.75 21.09 1.50
C THR A 95 10.38 20.42 1.63
N ARG A 96 9.33 21.24 1.60
CA ARG A 96 7.94 20.80 1.56
C ARG A 96 7.27 21.32 0.31
N ALA A 97 6.40 20.50 -0.28
CA ALA A 97 5.66 20.86 -1.48
C ALA A 97 4.17 20.51 -1.34
N ALA A 98 3.34 21.17 -2.13
CA ALA A 98 1.92 20.80 -2.21
C ALA A 98 1.75 19.38 -2.77
N VAL A 99 0.68 18.68 -2.39
CA VAL A 99 0.37 17.32 -2.90
C VAL A 99 0.27 17.27 -4.43
N THR A 100 -0.12 18.38 -5.07
CA THR A 100 -0.19 18.52 -6.52
C THR A 100 1.18 18.49 -7.20
N GLU A 101 2.26 18.77 -6.47
CA GLU A 101 3.64 18.84 -6.98
C GLU A 101 4.41 17.52 -6.80
N TRP A 102 3.70 16.40 -6.58
CA TRP A 102 4.29 15.07 -6.37
C TRP A 102 5.27 14.63 -7.46
N ALA A 103 5.10 15.12 -8.70
CA ALA A 103 6.00 14.80 -9.80
C ALA A 103 7.43 15.35 -9.58
N GLY A 104 7.55 16.52 -8.94
CA GLY A 104 8.82 17.14 -8.58
C GLY A 104 9.31 16.78 -7.18
N CYS A 105 8.40 16.36 -6.29
CA CYS A 105 8.67 16.02 -4.90
C CYS A 105 8.15 14.61 -4.56
N ASN A 106 9.00 13.59 -4.72
CA ASN A 106 8.71 12.21 -4.34
C ASN A 106 9.98 11.50 -3.84
N LEU A 107 9.79 10.39 -3.11
CA LEU A 107 10.90 9.56 -2.62
C LEU A 107 11.49 8.64 -3.68
N GLY A 108 10.83 8.52 -4.84
CA GLY A 108 11.27 7.71 -5.96
C GLY A 108 10.11 6.98 -6.64
N PRO A 109 10.34 6.46 -7.86
CA PRO A 109 9.37 5.67 -8.58
C PRO A 109 9.25 4.27 -7.97
N ILE A 110 8.02 3.79 -7.85
CA ILE A 110 7.73 2.40 -7.46
C ILE A 110 7.19 1.64 -8.68
N PRO A 111 7.56 0.35 -8.84
CA PRO A 111 6.99 -0.47 -9.90
C PRO A 111 5.49 -0.72 -9.65
N PRO A 112 4.70 -0.89 -10.73
CA PRO A 112 3.28 -1.14 -10.60
C PRO A 112 3.00 -2.48 -9.91
N SER A 113 1.87 -2.55 -9.20
CA SER A 113 1.38 -3.80 -8.62
C SER A 113 1.17 -4.84 -9.73
N THR A 114 1.81 -6.00 -9.59
CA THR A 114 1.84 -7.03 -10.64
C THR A 114 1.28 -8.35 -10.13
N VAL A 115 0.38 -8.96 -10.90
CA VAL A 115 -0.14 -10.30 -10.62
C VAL A 115 0.90 -11.34 -11.02
N MET A 116 1.46 -12.05 -10.05
CA MET A 116 2.42 -13.12 -10.27
C MET A 116 1.72 -14.46 -10.30
N THR A 117 2.13 -15.33 -11.22
CA THR A 117 1.55 -16.67 -11.38
C THR A 117 2.64 -17.72 -11.55
N ARG A 118 2.29 -19.00 -11.42
CA ARG A 118 3.19 -20.08 -11.82
C ARG A 118 3.36 -20.06 -13.35
N PRO A 119 4.56 -20.34 -13.89
CA PRO A 119 4.80 -20.32 -15.33
C PRO A 119 3.82 -21.16 -16.15
N VAL A 120 3.40 -22.31 -15.62
CA VAL A 120 2.47 -23.23 -16.28
C VAL A 120 1.02 -22.74 -16.35
N THR A 121 0.65 -21.74 -15.53
CA THR A 121 -0.72 -21.20 -15.46
C THR A 121 -0.85 -19.81 -16.08
N VAL A 122 0.26 -19.18 -16.49
CA VAL A 122 0.30 -17.76 -16.87
C VAL A 122 -0.68 -17.42 -17.98
N THR A 123 -0.74 -18.22 -19.05
CA THR A 123 -1.63 -17.97 -20.20
C THR A 123 -3.11 -18.04 -19.80
N LYS A 124 -3.49 -19.05 -19.00
CA LYS A 124 -4.88 -19.22 -18.56
C LYS A 124 -5.34 -18.07 -17.66
N ILE A 125 -4.47 -17.64 -16.74
CA ILE A 125 -4.76 -16.54 -15.82
C ILE A 125 -4.78 -15.20 -16.58
N TYR A 126 -3.86 -15.01 -17.52
CA TYR A 126 -3.85 -13.85 -18.39
C TYR A 126 -5.18 -13.73 -19.17
N ASP A 127 -5.59 -14.80 -19.86
CA ASP A 127 -6.84 -14.80 -20.63
C ASP A 127 -8.06 -14.55 -19.73
N PHE A 128 -8.05 -15.11 -18.51
CA PHE A 128 -9.10 -14.89 -17.53
C PHE A 128 -9.18 -13.43 -17.07
N LEU A 129 -8.04 -12.81 -16.75
CA LEU A 129 -7.98 -11.43 -16.27
C LEU A 129 -8.34 -10.43 -17.37
N MET A 130 -7.86 -10.64 -18.60
CA MET A 130 -8.18 -9.78 -19.74
C MET A 130 -9.68 -9.80 -20.04
N LYS A 131 -10.29 -10.99 -20.10
CA LYS A 131 -11.75 -11.11 -20.26
C LYS A 131 -12.49 -10.47 -19.08
N SER A 132 -12.06 -10.75 -17.85
CA SER A 132 -12.71 -10.19 -16.66
C SER A 132 -12.72 -8.66 -16.69
N GLN A 133 -11.62 -8.02 -17.11
CA GLN A 133 -11.56 -6.57 -17.25
C GLN A 133 -12.47 -6.01 -18.34
N GLU A 134 -12.57 -6.66 -19.50
CA GLU A 134 -13.48 -6.22 -20.58
C GLU A 134 -14.94 -6.18 -20.12
N PHE A 135 -15.33 -7.13 -19.27
CA PHE A 135 -16.71 -7.22 -18.77
C PHE A 135 -16.96 -6.44 -17.47
N LEU A 136 -15.99 -6.39 -16.55
CA LEU A 136 -16.16 -5.91 -15.18
C LEU A 136 -15.35 -4.64 -14.87
N GLY A 137 -14.41 -4.24 -15.72
CA GLY A 137 -13.54 -3.08 -15.50
C GLY A 137 -14.11 -1.77 -16.05
N THR A 138 -14.87 -1.82 -17.14
CA THR A 138 -15.27 -0.60 -17.90
C THR A 138 -16.77 -0.46 -18.15
N LYS A 139 -17.58 -1.47 -17.83
CA LYS A 139 -19.02 -1.43 -18.09
C LYS A 139 -19.76 -0.81 -16.90
N LEU A 140 -20.32 0.39 -17.10
CA LEU A 140 -21.04 1.17 -16.09
C LEU A 140 -22.27 0.44 -15.51
N ASP A 141 -22.85 -0.52 -16.23
CA ASP A 141 -24.05 -1.28 -15.82
C ASP A 141 -23.73 -2.65 -15.17
N SER A 142 -22.48 -2.92 -14.80
CA SER A 142 -22.14 -4.17 -14.12
C SER A 142 -22.43 -4.06 -12.63
N GLU A 143 -23.14 -5.04 -12.06
CA GLU A 143 -23.32 -5.17 -10.60
C GLU A 143 -21.97 -5.33 -9.87
N PHE A 144 -20.96 -5.84 -10.57
CA PHE A 144 -19.61 -6.04 -10.07
C PHE A 144 -18.58 -5.22 -10.86
N HIS A 145 -17.79 -4.41 -10.15
CA HIS A 145 -16.68 -3.64 -10.68
C HIS A 145 -15.37 -4.21 -10.11
N LEU A 146 -14.45 -4.64 -10.98
CA LEU A 146 -13.25 -5.38 -10.56
C LEU A 146 -12.27 -4.54 -9.75
N PHE A 147 -12.21 -3.24 -10.02
CA PHE A 147 -11.30 -2.28 -9.38
C PHE A 147 -12.05 -1.34 -8.42
N GLU A 148 -13.21 -1.74 -7.90
CA GLU A 148 -13.94 -0.96 -6.92
C GLU A 148 -14.29 -1.83 -5.72
N SER A 149 -13.64 -1.54 -4.60
CA SER A 149 -13.82 -2.29 -3.36
C SER A 149 -14.65 -1.56 -2.30
N GLN A 150 -14.90 -0.26 -2.46
CA GLN A 150 -15.57 0.58 -1.46
C GLN A 150 -16.94 0.04 -1.01
N LYS A 151 -17.72 -0.55 -1.93
CA LYS A 151 -19.02 -1.18 -1.62
C LYS A 151 -18.93 -2.42 -0.71
N TYR A 152 -17.74 -2.97 -0.55
CA TYR A 152 -17.46 -4.12 0.31
C TYR A 152 -16.89 -3.72 1.69
N GLY A 153 -16.84 -2.42 2.01
CA GLY A 153 -16.48 -1.89 3.32
C GLY A 153 -15.00 -1.57 3.50
N GLU A 154 -14.13 -2.04 2.61
CA GLU A 154 -12.68 -1.79 2.64
C GLU A 154 -12.18 -1.24 1.30
N SER A 155 -10.95 -0.71 1.28
CA SER A 155 -10.28 -0.19 0.08
C SER A 155 -9.18 -1.13 -0.41
N ASP A 156 -8.87 -1.08 -1.70
CA ASP A 156 -7.80 -1.86 -2.35
C ASP A 156 -7.94 -3.40 -2.19
N LEU A 157 -9.17 -3.93 -2.21
CA LEU A 157 -9.41 -5.38 -2.14
C LEU A 157 -9.08 -6.08 -3.47
N LEU A 158 -8.16 -7.05 -3.43
CA LEU A 158 -7.58 -7.78 -4.57
C LEU A 158 -6.74 -6.91 -5.51
N PHE A 159 -7.32 -5.80 -5.97
CA PHE A 159 -6.69 -4.78 -6.81
C PHE A 159 -6.84 -3.42 -6.14
N LYS A 160 -5.92 -2.50 -6.45
CA LYS A 160 -6.07 -1.12 -5.99
C LYS A 160 -7.28 -0.47 -6.63
N ASP A 161 -8.01 0.34 -5.88
CA ASP A 161 -9.21 1.03 -6.42
C ASP A 161 -8.85 2.10 -7.47
N THR A 162 -7.58 2.50 -7.50
CA THR A 162 -7.04 3.44 -8.49
C THR A 162 -6.65 2.77 -9.81
N THR A 163 -6.74 1.43 -9.90
CA THR A 163 -6.40 0.66 -11.10
C THR A 163 -7.35 1.03 -12.24
N GLN A 164 -6.79 1.50 -13.36
CA GLN A 164 -7.58 1.83 -14.55
C GLN A 164 -7.72 0.62 -15.48
N TYR A 165 -6.63 -0.13 -15.65
CA TYR A 165 -6.59 -1.33 -16.47
C TYR A 165 -5.36 -2.19 -16.13
N LEU A 166 -5.44 -3.47 -16.46
CA LEU A 166 -4.38 -4.46 -16.45
C LEU A 166 -3.68 -4.47 -17.79
N VAL A 167 -2.35 -4.56 -17.75
CA VAL A 167 -1.49 -4.70 -18.92
C VAL A 167 -0.87 -6.08 -18.91
N GLY A 168 -0.81 -6.72 -20.08
CA GLY A 168 -0.12 -8.00 -20.23
C GLY A 168 1.39 -7.85 -20.06
N ALA A 169 1.93 -8.54 -19.05
CA ALA A 169 3.38 -8.64 -18.78
C ALA A 169 3.92 -10.04 -19.13
N SER A 170 3.38 -10.66 -20.18
CA SER A 170 3.71 -12.05 -20.55
C SER A 170 5.20 -12.20 -20.84
N HIS A 171 5.81 -13.25 -20.27
CA HIS A 171 7.22 -13.64 -20.45
C HIS A 171 8.29 -12.72 -19.84
N MET A 172 7.91 -11.74 -19.01
CA MET A 172 8.90 -10.95 -18.28
C MET A 172 9.31 -11.65 -16.98
N SER A 173 10.60 -11.63 -16.69
CA SER A 173 11.13 -11.98 -15.36
C SER A 173 10.74 -10.91 -14.33
N TYR A 174 10.72 -11.27 -13.05
CA TYR A 174 10.45 -10.31 -11.98
C TYR A 174 11.47 -9.15 -11.96
N GLN A 175 12.72 -9.39 -12.39
CA GLN A 175 13.75 -8.36 -12.51
C GLN A 175 13.41 -7.34 -13.61
N GLU A 176 12.91 -7.80 -14.75
CA GLU A 176 12.48 -6.93 -15.85
C GLU A 176 11.23 -6.11 -15.48
N ILE A 177 10.30 -6.72 -14.73
CA ILE A 177 9.07 -6.05 -14.26
C ILE A 177 9.41 -4.94 -13.25
N LEU A 178 10.29 -5.22 -12.29
CA LEU A 178 10.69 -4.25 -11.27
C LEU A 178 11.61 -3.16 -11.84
N GLY A 179 12.39 -3.49 -12.88
CA GLY A 179 13.46 -2.65 -13.41
C GLY A 179 14.75 -2.78 -12.59
N VAL A 180 15.89 -2.64 -13.27
CA VAL A 180 17.23 -2.91 -12.69
C VAL A 180 17.52 -2.04 -11.48
N SER A 181 17.17 -0.75 -11.52
CA SER A 181 17.45 0.21 -10.44
C SER A 181 16.67 -0.12 -9.15
N PHE A 182 15.37 -0.39 -9.27
CA PHE A 182 14.55 -0.76 -8.13
C PHE A 182 14.95 -2.14 -7.58
N PHE A 183 15.25 -3.10 -8.46
CA PHE A 183 15.70 -4.42 -8.07
C PHE A 183 17.00 -4.37 -7.24
N GLN A 184 18.00 -3.61 -7.70
CA GLN A 184 19.25 -3.42 -6.95
C GLN A 184 19.03 -2.74 -5.59
N LEU A 185 18.15 -1.74 -5.53
CA LEU A 185 17.78 -1.09 -4.27
C LEU A 185 17.13 -2.09 -3.32
N ALA A 186 16.17 -2.87 -3.80
CA ALA A 186 15.50 -3.91 -3.01
C ALA A 186 16.50 -4.98 -2.52
N GLU A 187 17.38 -5.48 -3.38
CA GLU A 187 18.43 -6.43 -3.00
C GLU A 187 19.37 -5.85 -1.94
N SER A 188 19.76 -4.57 -2.05
CA SER A 188 20.63 -3.93 -1.05
C SER A 188 19.98 -3.93 0.34
N VAL A 189 18.66 -3.71 0.39
CA VAL A 189 17.88 -3.72 1.64
C VAL A 189 17.73 -5.15 2.16
N PHE A 190 17.35 -6.10 1.29
CA PHE A 190 17.13 -7.50 1.68
C PHE A 190 18.43 -8.25 2.02
N ASN A 191 19.57 -7.90 1.43
CA ASN A 191 20.87 -8.44 1.83
C ASN A 191 21.22 -8.06 3.28
N CYS A 192 20.74 -6.91 3.75
CA CYS A 192 20.87 -6.52 5.15
C CYS A 192 19.79 -7.12 6.05
N THR A 193 18.72 -7.70 5.48
CA THR A 193 17.56 -8.15 6.25
C THR A 193 16.94 -9.43 5.67
N PRO A 194 17.12 -10.60 6.29
CA PRO A 194 16.42 -11.79 5.83
C PRO A 194 14.90 -11.60 5.96
N ALA A 195 14.15 -12.05 4.94
CA ALA A 195 12.69 -12.07 4.99
C ALA A 195 12.24 -12.89 6.22
N GLY A 196 11.30 -12.34 6.99
CA GLY A 196 10.70 -13.06 8.11
C GLY A 196 10.11 -14.39 7.61
N LYS A 197 10.22 -15.45 8.42
CA LYS A 197 9.65 -16.76 8.09
C LYS A 197 8.16 -16.58 7.78
N VAL A 198 7.76 -16.99 6.57
CA VAL A 198 6.36 -17.20 6.19
C VAL A 198 5.77 -18.33 7.04
#